data_AF-A0A1B0ZFA5-F1
#
_entry.id   AF-A0A1B0ZFA5-F1
#
_cell.length_a   1.000
_cell.length_b   1.000
_cell.length_c   1.000
_cell.angle_alpha   90.00
_cell.angle_beta   90.00
_cell.angle_gamma   90.00
#
_symmetry.space_group_name_H-M   'P 1'
#
loop_
_entity.id
_entity.type
_entity.pdbx_description
1 polymer ?
#
loop_
_entity_poly.entity_id
_entity_poly.type
_entity_poly.pdbx_seq_one_letter_code
_entity_poly.pdbx_strand_id
1 'polypeptide(L)'
;MPAFYSDSASPSFYALTAIAAAAGDTVTLSRDPYFVSAANPAPERTVALVSGGGAGHEPMHAGFVGRGGLDAAVPGEVFTSPHSRQIFEASRAVAKSGGVLHIVKNYTGDCINFNIAAERLSAEGIESAQVLVDDDLGTDSGAVGRRGIAGTTLVEKVLGAAADQGLGLAELKELGDALVAATRSLSVARRAHTSPGADHLAFDVEEGTLEYGVGIHGESAKETIAQPTLEELTQRMISELREALAEKLEASAGALLFVNGLGGLAPLELLHIQTAAHEALADAGVNVRVAFSGNYTTALDMAGFSITLTALEEEWLEYVCAPHETAALPTPRLVPEGFDVHAGREAENGGEDAAEDEASAEAKQASDWLSMFVETFESSRAALDEIDQKAGDGDVGTNLANAAKATLTRASGKDADLAADLNSIAEGFLNDTGGSSGPLFGLAFQEIAAAAKNGTSLVEGVKEARAAVTRVGGAEPGDRTIVDVLEAVATSGAEKLDAAAIGAAIDGAESTKEMSSGRGRSSYLGDRVLGTPDPGALGMALALALVAEAAGADVKAERERLASLIG
;
A
#
# COMPACT_ATOMS: atom_id res chain seq x y z
N MET A 1 -12.33 -19.02 13.70
CA MET A 1 -12.40 -17.55 13.79
C MET A 1 -11.11 -16.98 13.20
N PRO A 2 -11.15 -16.38 12.01
CA PRO A 2 -9.96 -15.80 11.39
C PRO A 2 -9.70 -14.38 11.95
N ALA A 3 -9.76 -14.22 13.28
CA ALA A 3 -9.48 -12.95 13.94
C ALA A 3 -8.78 -13.21 15.28
N PHE A 4 -7.80 -12.37 15.61
CA PHE A 4 -7.05 -12.44 16.87
C PHE A 4 -7.83 -11.78 18.02
N TYR A 5 -9.03 -12.28 18.30
CA TYR A 5 -9.86 -11.83 19.43
C TYR A 5 -9.91 -12.86 20.55
N SER A 6 -10.08 -12.37 21.78
CA SER A 6 -10.35 -13.21 22.95
C SER A 6 -11.85 -13.21 23.24
N ASP A 7 -12.42 -14.39 23.51
CA ASP A 7 -13.84 -14.54 23.89
C ASP A 7 -14.15 -14.05 25.32
N SER A 8 -13.16 -13.55 26.05
CA SER A 8 -13.30 -13.23 27.48
C SER A 8 -13.88 -11.85 27.77
N ALA A 9 -13.84 -10.92 26.81
CA ALA A 9 -14.45 -9.59 26.90
C ALA A 9 -14.69 -9.01 25.49
N SER A 10 -15.46 -7.92 25.38
CA SER A 10 -15.69 -7.25 24.10
C SER A 10 -14.36 -6.78 23.46
N PRO A 11 -14.19 -6.88 22.13
CA PRO A 11 -13.05 -6.27 21.44
C PRO A 11 -12.88 -4.77 21.73
N SER A 12 -13.97 -4.02 21.88
CA SER A 12 -13.92 -2.59 22.21
C SER A 12 -13.31 -2.33 23.59
N PHE A 13 -13.50 -3.27 24.53
CA PHE A 13 -12.87 -3.22 25.85
C PHE A 13 -11.33 -3.21 25.74
N TYR A 14 -10.80 -4.14 24.94
CA TYR A 14 -9.37 -4.27 24.72
C TYR A 14 -8.78 -3.08 23.97
N ALA A 15 -9.48 -2.60 22.94
CA ALA A 15 -9.06 -1.43 22.17
C ALA A 15 -8.88 -0.19 23.06
N LEU A 16 -9.87 0.17 23.88
CA LEU A 16 -9.74 1.33 24.77
C LEU A 16 -8.68 1.14 25.85
N THR A 17 -8.53 -0.08 26.39
CA THR A 17 -7.48 -0.36 27.37
C THR A 17 -6.11 -0.11 26.77
N ALA A 18 -5.87 -0.60 25.55
CA ALA A 18 -4.61 -0.41 24.84
C ALA A 18 -4.37 1.05 24.47
N ILE A 19 -5.39 1.77 23.99
CA ILE A 19 -5.29 3.19 23.65
C ILE A 19 -4.96 4.04 24.87
N ALA A 20 -5.65 3.81 26.00
CA ALA A 20 -5.35 4.53 27.24
C ALA A 20 -3.92 4.25 27.72
N ALA A 21 -3.45 2.99 27.61
CA ALA A 21 -2.07 2.64 27.96
C ALA A 21 -1.04 3.29 27.01
N ALA A 22 -1.32 3.32 25.70
CA ALA A 22 -0.43 3.91 24.70
C ALA A 22 -0.32 5.43 24.82
N ALA A 23 -1.40 6.09 25.26
CA ALA A 23 -1.45 7.54 25.46
C ALA A 23 -0.78 8.01 26.77
N GLY A 24 -0.32 7.09 27.63
CA GLY A 24 0.29 7.43 28.92
C GLY A 24 -0.65 8.25 29.82
N ASP A 25 -0.12 9.29 30.47
CA ASP A 25 -0.88 10.13 31.41
C ASP A 25 -1.82 11.15 30.72
N THR A 26 -1.96 11.09 29.40
CA THR A 26 -2.79 12.05 28.64
C THR A 26 -4.24 11.60 28.44
N VAL A 27 -4.55 10.33 28.69
CA VAL A 27 -5.90 9.76 28.53
C VAL A 27 -6.30 8.96 29.77
N THR A 28 -7.53 9.17 30.24
CA THR A 28 -8.16 8.42 31.33
C THR A 28 -9.17 7.41 30.78
N LEU A 29 -9.17 6.19 31.34
CA LEU A 29 -10.13 5.14 31.02
C LEU A 29 -11.22 5.05 32.10
N SER A 30 -12.48 5.26 31.71
CA SER A 30 -13.65 4.91 32.53
C SER A 30 -14.06 3.46 32.26
N ARG A 31 -14.43 2.74 33.33
CA ARG A 31 -14.82 1.32 33.25
C ARG A 31 -16.32 1.06 33.33
N ASP A 32 -17.10 1.97 33.91
CA ASP A 32 -18.56 1.89 34.01
C ASP A 32 -19.19 3.30 34.04
N PRO A 33 -19.80 3.76 32.94
CA PRO A 33 -19.79 3.12 31.61
C PRO A 33 -18.41 3.23 30.95
N TYR A 34 -18.16 2.40 29.93
CA TYR A 34 -16.84 2.26 29.33
C TYR A 34 -16.55 3.36 28.31
N PHE A 35 -15.53 4.19 28.50
CA PHE A 35 -15.11 5.23 27.55
C PHE A 35 -13.71 5.74 27.89
N VAL A 36 -13.10 6.49 26.97
CA VAL A 36 -11.83 7.20 27.21
C VAL A 36 -12.03 8.71 27.15
N SER A 37 -11.25 9.45 27.93
CA SER A 37 -11.30 10.92 27.99
C SER A 37 -9.91 11.54 28.13
N ALA A 38 -9.73 12.76 27.64
CA ALA A 38 -8.49 13.49 27.76
C ALA A 38 -8.25 13.90 29.22
N ALA A 39 -7.08 13.58 29.77
CA ALA A 39 -6.69 13.96 31.12
C ALA A 39 -6.16 15.40 31.19
N ASN A 40 -5.52 15.87 30.11
CA ASN A 40 -4.89 17.18 30.01
C ASN A 40 -5.42 17.96 28.80
N PRO A 41 -6.69 18.41 28.78
CA PRO A 41 -7.20 19.25 27.70
C PRO A 41 -6.45 20.58 27.63
N ALA A 42 -6.50 21.27 26.48
CA ALA A 42 -5.85 22.57 26.34
C ALA A 42 -6.46 23.61 27.32
N PRO A 43 -5.63 24.50 27.91
CA PRO A 43 -6.11 25.48 28.90
C PRO A 43 -7.21 26.41 28.39
N GLU A 44 -7.14 26.79 27.12
CA GLU A 44 -8.11 27.70 26.49
C GLU A 44 -9.40 26.98 26.05
N ARG A 45 -9.44 25.64 26.11
CA ARG A 45 -10.60 24.87 25.66
C ARG A 45 -11.80 25.13 26.57
N THR A 46 -12.81 25.82 26.03
CA THR A 46 -14.04 26.15 26.76
C THR A 46 -15.22 25.24 26.41
N VAL A 47 -15.17 24.52 25.28
CA VAL A 47 -16.19 23.57 24.80
C VAL A 47 -15.58 22.17 24.74
N ALA A 48 -16.30 21.17 25.24
CA ALA A 48 -15.84 19.78 25.14
C ALA A 48 -16.24 19.15 23.81
N LEU A 49 -15.36 18.39 23.18
CA LEU A 49 -15.66 17.63 21.96
C LEU A 49 -15.84 16.14 22.28
N VAL A 50 -16.98 15.58 21.91
CA VAL A 50 -17.30 14.16 22.16
C VAL A 50 -17.78 13.49 20.89
N SER A 51 -17.19 12.35 20.56
CA SER A 51 -17.56 11.51 19.42
C SER A 51 -17.64 10.04 19.82
N GLY A 52 -18.09 9.19 18.90
CA GLY A 52 -18.29 7.77 19.16
C GLY A 52 -19.03 7.06 18.02
N GLY A 53 -19.40 5.81 18.29
CA GLY A 53 -20.06 4.93 17.34
C GLY A 53 -19.67 3.48 17.59
N GLY A 54 -20.03 2.57 16.67
CA GLY A 54 -19.57 1.18 16.75
C GLY A 54 -18.04 1.08 16.77
N ALA A 55 -17.51 0.07 17.47
CA ALA A 55 -16.11 -0.31 17.35
C ALA A 55 -15.83 -1.02 16.01
N GLY A 56 -14.56 -1.22 15.66
CA GLY A 56 -14.16 -1.84 14.39
C GLY A 56 -13.73 -0.84 13.31
N HIS A 57 -13.57 0.43 13.69
CA HIS A 57 -13.07 1.51 12.83
C HIS A 57 -11.77 2.13 13.36
N GLU A 58 -11.07 1.43 14.25
CA GLU A 58 -9.87 1.93 14.90
C GLU A 58 -8.82 2.38 13.85
N PRO A 59 -8.09 3.50 14.12
CA PRO A 59 -8.01 4.23 15.38
C PRO A 59 -9.20 5.14 15.73
N MET A 60 -10.12 5.39 14.80
CA MET A 60 -11.30 6.21 15.05
C MET A 60 -12.22 5.53 16.10
N HIS A 61 -12.73 6.22 17.12
CA HIS A 61 -12.47 7.61 17.54
C HIS A 61 -11.47 7.69 18.71
N ALA A 62 -11.26 6.58 19.42
CA ALA A 62 -10.55 6.59 20.69
C ALA A 62 -9.08 6.99 20.54
N GLY A 63 -8.44 6.67 19.41
CA GLY A 63 -7.08 7.09 19.11
C GLY A 63 -6.93 8.60 18.93
N PHE A 64 -8.04 9.34 18.81
CA PHE A 64 -8.09 10.78 18.57
C PHE A 64 -8.37 11.59 19.83
N VAL A 65 -8.48 10.95 21.00
CA VAL A 65 -8.66 11.63 22.29
C VAL A 65 -7.34 12.25 22.75
N GLY A 66 -7.38 13.53 23.13
CA GLY A 66 -6.23 14.31 23.56
C GLY A 66 -6.25 15.75 23.03
N ARG A 67 -5.21 16.53 23.35
CA ARG A 67 -5.08 17.92 22.86
C ARG A 67 -4.99 17.92 21.34
N GLY A 68 -5.64 18.88 20.69
CA GLY A 68 -5.80 18.97 19.24
C GLY A 68 -6.83 17.99 18.66
N GLY A 69 -7.49 17.18 19.48
CA GLY A 69 -8.52 16.21 19.09
C GLY A 69 -9.74 16.23 20.02
N LEU A 70 -10.24 15.06 20.41
CA LEU A 70 -11.46 14.88 21.21
C LEU A 70 -11.19 14.97 22.73
N ASP A 71 -12.18 15.47 23.50
CA ASP A 71 -12.16 15.33 24.97
C ASP A 71 -12.63 13.94 25.41
N ALA A 72 -13.54 13.30 24.68
CA ALA A 72 -13.93 11.92 24.95
C ALA A 72 -14.33 11.17 23.67
N ALA A 73 -14.09 9.87 23.69
CA ALA A 73 -14.56 8.94 22.67
C ALA A 73 -15.33 7.79 23.31
N VAL A 74 -16.46 7.44 22.69
CA VAL A 74 -17.45 6.54 23.25
C VAL A 74 -17.73 5.40 22.28
N PRO A 75 -16.86 4.38 22.18
CA PRO A 75 -17.13 3.25 21.28
C PRO A 75 -18.16 2.29 21.89
N GLY A 76 -19.09 1.82 21.06
CA GLY A 76 -20.01 0.74 21.39
C GLY A 76 -19.39 -0.65 21.15
N GLU A 77 -20.25 -1.64 20.94
CA GLU A 77 -19.81 -2.95 20.43
C GLU A 77 -19.39 -2.83 18.95
N VAL A 78 -18.77 -3.87 18.40
CA VAL A 78 -18.35 -3.89 16.99
C VAL A 78 -19.56 -3.58 16.09
N PHE A 79 -19.42 -2.52 15.28
CA PHE A 79 -20.45 -1.99 14.37
C PHE A 79 -21.81 -1.68 15.00
N THR A 80 -21.85 -1.43 16.31
CA THR A 80 -23.06 -1.10 17.04
C THR A 80 -22.88 0.19 17.83
N SER A 81 -23.75 1.17 17.59
CA SER A 81 -23.77 2.45 18.33
C SER A 81 -23.62 2.24 19.84
N PRO A 82 -22.85 3.08 20.56
CA PRO A 82 -22.87 3.13 22.01
C PRO A 82 -24.27 3.46 22.52
N HIS A 83 -24.60 3.03 23.72
CA HIS A 83 -25.90 3.32 24.31
C HIS A 83 -25.94 4.76 24.88
N SER A 84 -27.09 5.43 24.82
CA SER A 84 -27.25 6.83 25.27
C SER A 84 -26.72 7.14 26.69
N ARG A 85 -26.79 6.20 27.65
CA ARG A 85 -26.17 6.38 28.99
C ARG A 85 -24.64 6.54 28.91
N GLN A 86 -23.96 5.81 28.03
CA GLN A 86 -22.50 5.85 27.87
C GLN A 86 -22.09 7.24 27.36
N ILE A 87 -22.76 7.70 26.29
CA ILE A 87 -22.53 9.02 25.69
C ILE A 87 -22.82 10.13 26.70
N PHE A 88 -23.95 10.06 27.40
CA PHE A 88 -24.34 11.04 28.40
C PHE A 88 -23.30 11.15 29.54
N GLU A 89 -22.90 10.02 30.13
CA GLU A 89 -21.93 9.99 31.23
C GLU A 89 -20.55 10.48 30.78
N ALA A 90 -20.09 10.09 29.58
CA ALA A 90 -18.84 10.60 29.01
C ALA A 90 -18.91 12.10 28.78
N SER A 91 -19.99 12.58 28.14
CA SER A 91 -20.21 14.01 27.87
C SER A 91 -20.26 14.83 29.14
N ARG A 92 -20.98 14.36 30.16
CA ARG A 92 -21.07 15.02 31.47
C ARG A 92 -19.71 15.05 32.16
N ALA A 93 -18.92 13.98 32.07
CA ALA A 93 -17.60 13.90 32.69
C ALA A 93 -16.60 14.91 32.11
N VAL A 94 -16.73 15.24 30.82
CA VAL A 94 -15.81 16.17 30.14
C VAL A 94 -16.38 17.56 29.89
N ALA A 95 -17.66 17.79 30.20
CA ALA A 95 -18.34 19.04 29.98
C ALA A 95 -17.58 20.23 30.58
N LYS A 96 -17.49 21.31 29.81
CA LYS A 96 -16.79 22.54 30.17
C LYS A 96 -17.78 23.71 30.26
N SER A 97 -17.28 24.90 30.61
CA SER A 97 -18.13 26.08 30.81
C SER A 97 -18.92 26.51 29.56
N GLY A 98 -18.43 26.19 28.37
CA GLY A 98 -19.08 26.45 27.08
C GLY A 98 -19.92 25.29 26.54
N GLY A 99 -20.11 24.21 27.32
CA GLY A 99 -20.94 23.07 26.94
C GLY A 99 -20.18 21.96 26.19
N VAL A 100 -20.92 21.18 25.40
CA VAL A 100 -20.43 20.00 24.68
C VAL A 100 -20.84 20.04 23.21
N LEU A 101 -19.88 19.85 22.29
CA LEU A 101 -20.17 19.60 20.89
C LEU A 101 -20.07 18.10 20.59
N HIS A 102 -21.17 17.51 20.16
CA HIS A 102 -21.21 16.14 19.65
C HIS A 102 -20.85 16.12 18.16
N ILE A 103 -19.84 15.35 17.80
CA ILE A 103 -19.50 15.04 16.39
C ILE A 103 -20.06 13.66 16.10
N VAL A 104 -21.02 13.55 15.19
CA VAL A 104 -21.82 12.34 15.00
C VAL A 104 -21.78 11.92 13.54
N LYS A 105 -21.35 10.68 13.28
CA LYS A 105 -21.47 10.06 11.95
C LYS A 105 -22.94 9.80 11.66
N ASN A 106 -23.42 10.10 10.46
CA ASN A 106 -24.83 9.96 10.13
C ASN A 106 -25.24 8.48 9.94
N TYR A 107 -25.46 7.82 11.06
CA TYR A 107 -26.03 6.49 11.19
C TYR A 107 -27.20 6.55 12.17
N THR A 108 -28.33 5.93 11.82
CA THR A 108 -29.57 6.01 12.61
C THR A 108 -29.36 5.68 14.09
N GLY A 109 -28.59 4.64 14.39
CA GLY A 109 -28.28 4.24 15.77
C GLY A 109 -27.51 5.31 16.54
N ASP A 110 -26.47 5.88 15.91
CA ASP A 110 -25.65 6.94 16.49
C ASP A 110 -26.51 8.20 16.71
N CYS A 111 -27.23 8.66 15.69
CA CYS A 111 -28.09 9.85 15.77
C CYS A 111 -29.11 9.74 16.91
N ILE A 112 -29.81 8.60 17.04
CA ILE A 112 -30.79 8.39 18.12
C ILE A 112 -30.12 8.44 19.50
N ASN A 113 -29.01 7.73 19.69
CA ASN A 113 -28.37 7.62 21.00
C ASN A 113 -27.71 8.94 21.44
N PHE A 114 -27.08 9.67 20.53
CA PHE A 114 -26.51 11.00 20.81
C PHE A 114 -27.62 12.03 21.09
N ASN A 115 -28.73 12.02 20.36
CA ASN A 115 -29.84 12.93 20.62
C ASN A 115 -30.48 12.68 22.00
N ILE A 116 -30.66 11.41 22.40
CA ILE A 116 -31.13 11.07 23.75
C ILE A 116 -30.12 11.54 24.82
N ALA A 117 -28.82 11.47 24.55
CA ALA A 117 -27.80 11.97 25.47
C ALA A 117 -27.83 13.51 25.59
N ALA A 118 -28.02 14.23 24.48
CA ALA A 118 -28.20 15.68 24.46
C ALA A 118 -29.42 16.15 25.27
N GLU A 119 -30.57 15.46 25.14
CA GLU A 119 -31.76 15.73 25.97
C GLU A 119 -31.47 15.56 27.47
N ARG A 120 -30.65 14.56 27.84
CA ARG A 120 -30.23 14.35 29.23
C ARG A 120 -29.26 15.41 29.74
N LEU A 121 -28.32 15.87 28.91
CA LEU A 121 -27.42 16.99 29.25
C LEU A 121 -28.22 18.28 29.48
N SER A 122 -29.18 18.57 28.60
CA SER A 122 -30.08 19.71 28.72
C SER A 122 -30.90 19.67 30.02
N ALA A 123 -31.38 18.49 30.43
CA ALA A 123 -32.07 18.30 31.71
C ALA A 123 -31.18 18.58 32.94
N GLU A 124 -29.84 18.47 32.81
CA GLU A 124 -28.86 18.86 33.84
C GLU A 124 -28.33 20.30 33.66
N GLY A 125 -28.84 21.05 32.68
CA GLY A 125 -28.41 22.42 32.40
C GLY A 125 -27.06 22.53 31.68
N ILE A 126 -26.59 21.45 31.06
CA ILE A 126 -25.38 21.45 30.23
C ILE A 126 -25.81 21.71 28.78
N GLU A 127 -25.34 22.81 28.22
CA GLU A 127 -25.60 23.14 26.81
C GLU A 127 -24.84 22.19 25.89
N SER A 128 -25.51 21.75 24.81
CA SER A 128 -24.89 20.89 23.81
C SER A 128 -25.38 21.21 22.39
N ALA A 129 -24.50 21.02 21.42
CA ALA A 129 -24.81 21.11 19.99
C ALA A 129 -24.28 19.88 19.23
N GLN A 130 -24.68 19.73 17.97
CA GLN A 130 -24.29 18.61 17.13
C GLN A 130 -23.78 19.08 15.76
N VAL A 131 -22.68 18.48 15.32
CA VAL A 131 -22.22 18.44 13.92
C VAL A 131 -22.48 17.03 13.40
N LEU A 132 -23.34 16.92 12.39
CA LEU A 132 -23.68 15.66 11.75
C LEU A 132 -22.82 15.50 10.49
N VAL A 133 -22.02 14.43 10.42
CA VAL A 133 -21.12 14.16 9.29
C VAL A 133 -21.81 13.22 8.32
N ASP A 134 -21.97 13.67 7.07
CA ASP A 134 -22.68 12.97 5.99
C ASP A 134 -21.88 12.98 4.65
N ASP A 135 -20.58 12.75 4.73
CA ASP A 135 -19.63 12.94 3.62
C ASP A 135 -19.71 11.88 2.50
N ASP A 136 -20.32 10.72 2.75
CA ASP A 136 -20.32 9.57 1.83
C ASP A 136 -21.24 9.75 0.59
N LEU A 137 -20.65 9.77 -0.60
CA LEU A 137 -21.40 9.75 -1.87
C LEU A 137 -21.88 8.35 -2.28
N GLY A 138 -21.43 7.29 -1.59
CA GLY A 138 -21.95 5.94 -1.77
C GLY A 138 -23.42 5.78 -1.37
N THR A 139 -23.99 6.76 -0.66
CA THR A 139 -25.42 6.83 -0.29
C THR A 139 -26.09 8.11 -0.80
N ASP A 140 -27.42 8.11 -0.95
CA ASP A 140 -28.15 9.29 -1.46
C ASP A 140 -28.57 10.24 -0.34
N SER A 141 -28.79 11.51 -0.67
CA SER A 141 -29.29 12.55 0.24
C SER A 141 -30.80 12.43 0.53
N GLY A 142 -31.34 11.20 0.60
CA GLY A 142 -32.75 10.93 0.86
C GLY A 142 -33.17 11.24 2.30
N ALA A 143 -34.31 10.69 2.75
CA ALA A 143 -34.87 10.99 4.06
C ALA A 143 -33.94 10.68 5.26
N VAL A 144 -33.01 9.75 5.11
CA VAL A 144 -31.99 9.38 6.13
C VAL A 144 -30.68 10.16 5.93
N GLY A 145 -30.47 10.76 4.76
CA GLY A 145 -29.22 11.40 4.38
C GLY A 145 -28.11 10.40 4.03
N ARG A 146 -26.92 10.95 3.78
CA ARG A 146 -25.69 10.20 3.46
C ARG A 146 -25.00 9.68 4.71
N ARG A 147 -24.25 8.60 4.61
CA ARG A 147 -23.44 8.07 5.73
C ARG A 147 -22.30 9.03 6.07
N GLY A 148 -21.85 8.99 7.33
CA GLY A 148 -20.61 9.64 7.75
C GLY A 148 -19.46 8.63 7.79
N ILE A 149 -18.39 8.86 7.03
CA ILE A 149 -17.25 7.94 6.89
C ILE A 149 -15.92 8.67 7.19
N ALA A 150 -14.91 8.52 6.34
CA ALA A 150 -13.55 9.01 6.54
C ALA A 150 -13.43 10.53 6.73
N GLY A 151 -14.36 11.34 6.18
CA GLY A 151 -14.42 12.78 6.41
C GLY A 151 -14.59 13.15 7.88
N THR A 152 -15.15 12.27 8.70
CA THR A 152 -15.26 12.45 10.16
C THR A 152 -13.90 12.67 10.82
N THR A 153 -12.87 11.96 10.37
CA THR A 153 -11.50 12.12 10.89
C THR A 153 -10.99 13.56 10.69
N LEU A 154 -11.29 14.15 9.53
CA LEU A 154 -10.91 15.54 9.24
C LEU A 154 -11.72 16.54 10.09
N VAL A 155 -13.02 16.29 10.26
CA VAL A 155 -13.89 17.12 11.11
C VAL A 155 -13.39 17.14 12.54
N GLU A 156 -13.03 15.98 13.09
CA GLU A 156 -12.49 15.86 14.45
C GLU A 156 -11.13 16.54 14.59
N LYS A 157 -10.27 16.46 13.56
CA LYS A 157 -8.97 17.14 13.53
C LYS A 157 -9.11 18.66 13.55
N VAL A 158 -9.96 19.21 12.69
CA VAL A 158 -10.13 20.66 12.54
C VAL A 158 -10.84 21.23 13.77
N LEU A 159 -11.94 20.62 14.19
CA LEU A 159 -12.68 21.09 15.36
C LEU A 159 -11.86 20.93 16.65
N GLY A 160 -11.05 19.87 16.77
CA GLY A 160 -10.15 19.70 17.91
C GLY A 160 -9.13 20.81 18.05
N ALA A 161 -8.49 21.19 16.94
CA ALA A 161 -7.55 22.30 16.92
C ALA A 161 -8.24 23.66 17.18
N ALA A 162 -9.41 23.88 16.58
CA ALA A 162 -10.21 25.09 16.78
C ALA A 162 -10.69 25.24 18.24
N ALA A 163 -11.17 24.15 18.85
CA ALA A 163 -11.61 24.15 20.24
C ALA A 163 -10.44 24.43 21.21
N ASP A 164 -9.23 23.98 20.88
CA ASP A 164 -8.02 24.28 21.65
C ASP A 164 -7.60 25.76 21.59
N GLN A 165 -8.07 26.52 20.60
CA GLN A 165 -7.92 27.97 20.53
C GLN A 165 -9.03 28.73 21.26
N GLY A 166 -9.99 28.03 21.87
CA GLY A 166 -11.02 28.61 22.72
C GLY A 166 -12.29 29.06 22.00
N LEU A 167 -12.51 28.63 20.74
CA LEU A 167 -13.75 28.90 20.02
C LEU A 167 -14.98 28.39 20.81
N GLY A 168 -16.05 29.19 20.78
CA GLY A 168 -17.30 28.89 21.45
C GLY A 168 -18.14 27.84 20.71
N LEU A 169 -19.19 27.34 21.39
CA LEU A 169 -20.01 26.22 20.89
C LEU A 169 -20.68 26.53 19.54
N ALA A 170 -21.20 27.75 19.37
CA ALA A 170 -21.84 28.17 18.13
C ALA A 170 -20.84 28.30 16.97
N GLU A 171 -19.65 28.85 17.24
CA GLU A 171 -18.58 29.01 16.24
C GLU A 171 -18.04 27.64 15.79
N LEU A 172 -17.83 26.72 16.73
CA LEU A 172 -17.41 25.36 16.40
C LEU A 172 -18.49 24.59 15.61
N LYS A 173 -19.76 24.80 15.93
CA LYS A 173 -20.86 24.21 15.15
C LYS A 173 -20.86 24.76 13.72
N GLU A 174 -20.75 26.08 13.55
CA GLU A 174 -20.73 26.72 12.23
C GLU A 174 -19.54 26.24 11.40
N LEU A 175 -18.33 26.20 11.99
CA LEU A 175 -17.13 25.66 11.36
C LEU A 175 -17.31 24.18 10.96
N GLY A 176 -17.87 23.36 11.85
CA GLY A 176 -18.09 21.95 11.60
C GLY A 176 -19.09 21.71 10.47
N ASP A 177 -20.22 22.41 10.47
CA ASP A 177 -21.23 22.33 9.42
C ASP A 177 -20.66 22.80 8.06
N ALA A 178 -19.86 23.87 8.05
CA ALA A 178 -19.20 24.37 6.84
C ALA A 178 -18.18 23.35 6.29
N LEU A 179 -17.38 22.75 7.17
CA LEU A 179 -16.39 21.74 6.79
C LEU A 179 -17.03 20.46 6.24
N VAL A 180 -18.12 19.98 6.86
CA VAL A 180 -18.91 18.84 6.34
C VAL A 180 -19.50 19.18 4.97
N ALA A 181 -20.05 20.38 4.80
CA ALA A 181 -20.59 20.82 3.52
C ALA A 181 -19.52 20.83 2.40
N ALA A 182 -18.25 21.09 2.74
CA ALA A 182 -17.11 21.13 1.84
C ALA A 182 -16.34 19.80 1.69
N THR A 183 -16.79 18.71 2.32
CA THR A 183 -16.10 17.41 2.34
C THR A 183 -16.94 16.30 1.71
N ARG A 184 -16.38 15.52 0.80
CA ARG A 184 -17.02 14.32 0.22
C ARG A 184 -16.07 13.13 0.20
N SER A 185 -16.64 11.95 0.30
CA SER A 185 -15.91 10.69 0.31
C SER A 185 -16.57 9.65 -0.59
N LEU A 186 -15.74 8.83 -1.24
CA LEU A 186 -16.16 7.63 -1.98
C LEU A 186 -15.26 6.46 -1.59
N SER A 187 -15.88 5.29 -1.41
CA SER A 187 -15.20 4.07 -0.96
C SER A 187 -15.32 2.96 -1.99
N VAL A 188 -14.31 2.10 -2.09
CA VAL A 188 -14.34 0.88 -2.90
C VAL A 188 -13.73 -0.29 -2.14
N ALA A 189 -14.21 -1.51 -2.38
CA ALA A 189 -13.61 -2.71 -1.80
C ALA A 189 -13.58 -3.87 -2.81
N ARG A 190 -12.45 -4.60 -2.81
CA ARG A 190 -12.28 -5.88 -3.52
C ARG A 190 -12.59 -7.10 -2.64
N ARG A 191 -12.76 -6.87 -1.33
CA ARG A 191 -13.11 -7.89 -0.34
C ARG A 191 -13.81 -7.24 0.84
N ALA A 192 -14.97 -7.78 1.23
CA ALA A 192 -15.63 -7.39 2.48
C ALA A 192 -14.75 -7.73 3.70
N HIS A 193 -15.11 -7.16 4.85
CA HIS A 193 -14.57 -7.61 6.12
C HIS A 193 -15.14 -8.99 6.51
N THR A 194 -14.42 -9.70 7.36
CA THR A 194 -14.89 -10.91 8.03
C THR A 194 -15.96 -10.53 9.05
N SER A 195 -17.16 -11.08 8.90
CA SER A 195 -18.31 -10.79 9.77
C SER A 195 -17.96 -11.00 11.25
N PRO A 196 -18.25 -10.04 12.15
CA PRO A 196 -17.95 -10.16 13.57
C PRO A 196 -18.55 -11.43 14.19
N GLY A 197 -17.71 -12.27 14.79
CA GLY A 197 -18.13 -13.53 15.43
C GLY A 197 -18.41 -14.68 14.46
N ALA A 198 -18.10 -14.52 13.17
CA ALA A 198 -18.29 -15.56 12.15
C ALA A 198 -17.02 -15.86 11.35
N ASP A 199 -17.08 -16.89 10.50
CA ASP A 199 -16.01 -17.37 9.63
C ASP A 199 -16.26 -17.08 8.14
N HIS A 200 -17.26 -16.25 7.84
CA HIS A 200 -17.62 -15.82 6.49
C HIS A 200 -17.53 -14.30 6.36
N LEU A 201 -17.49 -13.84 5.12
CA LEU A 201 -17.50 -12.43 4.76
C LEU A 201 -18.87 -11.78 4.99
N ALA A 202 -18.90 -10.46 5.21
CA ALA A 202 -20.16 -9.73 5.32
C ALA A 202 -21.00 -9.74 4.04
N PHE A 203 -20.33 -9.76 2.89
CA PHE A 203 -20.90 -9.95 1.56
C PHE A 203 -19.82 -10.52 0.62
N ASP A 204 -20.25 -11.17 -0.45
CA ASP A 204 -19.35 -11.71 -1.47
C ASP A 204 -18.98 -10.62 -2.48
N VAL A 205 -17.70 -10.59 -2.88
CA VAL A 205 -17.20 -9.78 -4.00
C VAL A 205 -16.57 -10.75 -5.00
N GLU A 206 -17.07 -10.76 -6.23
CA GLU A 206 -16.58 -11.66 -7.27
C GLU A 206 -15.16 -11.27 -7.68
N GLU A 207 -14.32 -12.25 -8.03
CA GLU A 207 -12.98 -12.01 -8.52
C GLU A 207 -13.01 -11.12 -9.78
N GLY A 208 -12.14 -10.10 -9.82
CA GLY A 208 -12.14 -9.12 -10.90
C GLY A 208 -13.25 -8.08 -10.82
N THR A 209 -13.96 -7.97 -9.69
CA THR A 209 -14.96 -6.91 -9.43
C THR A 209 -14.64 -6.10 -8.17
N LEU A 210 -15.28 -4.94 -8.05
CA LEU A 210 -15.22 -4.05 -6.89
C LEU A 210 -16.63 -3.63 -6.47
N GLU A 211 -16.86 -3.54 -5.17
CA GLU A 211 -18.04 -2.89 -4.60
C GLU A 211 -17.78 -1.38 -4.51
N TYR A 212 -18.51 -0.58 -5.30
CA TYR A 212 -18.30 0.86 -5.45
C TYR A 212 -19.34 1.67 -4.65
N GLY A 213 -18.86 2.38 -3.63
CA GLY A 213 -19.68 3.08 -2.64
C GLY A 213 -19.99 2.22 -1.40
N VAL A 214 -19.11 1.28 -1.05
CA VAL A 214 -19.28 0.42 0.14
C VAL A 214 -19.25 1.23 1.46
N GLY A 215 -20.02 0.81 2.45
CA GLY A 215 -20.03 1.42 3.79
C GLY A 215 -19.03 0.82 4.77
N ILE A 216 -18.75 1.53 5.86
CA ILE A 216 -17.76 1.10 6.86
C ILE A 216 -18.25 -0.05 7.76
N HIS A 217 -19.54 -0.38 7.77
CA HIS A 217 -20.08 -1.55 8.48
C HIS A 217 -20.42 -2.70 7.52
N GLY A 218 -19.93 -2.64 6.28
CA GLY A 218 -20.21 -3.61 5.22
C GLY A 218 -21.64 -3.56 4.68
N GLU A 219 -22.28 -2.40 4.75
CA GLU A 219 -23.51 -2.15 4.03
C GLU A 219 -23.26 -2.26 2.52
N SER A 220 -24.16 -2.97 1.82
CA SER A 220 -24.07 -3.18 0.37
C SER A 220 -23.85 -1.87 -0.38
N ALA A 221 -22.95 -1.90 -1.36
CA ALA A 221 -22.72 -0.77 -2.23
C ALA A 221 -23.92 -0.58 -3.18
N LYS A 222 -24.03 0.60 -3.78
CA LYS A 222 -25.04 0.86 -4.82
C LYS A 222 -24.73 0.12 -6.11
N GLU A 223 -23.46 -0.15 -6.37
CA GLU A 223 -22.96 -0.62 -7.65
C GLU A 223 -21.78 -1.59 -7.44
N THR A 224 -21.82 -2.72 -8.14
CA THR A 224 -20.68 -3.61 -8.33
C THR A 224 -20.12 -3.33 -9.72
N ILE A 225 -18.81 -3.06 -9.82
CA ILE A 225 -18.14 -2.73 -11.08
C ILE A 225 -17.09 -3.77 -11.43
N ALA A 226 -16.82 -3.98 -12.72
CA ALA A 226 -15.60 -4.68 -13.13
C ALA A 226 -14.39 -3.88 -12.64
N GLN A 227 -13.37 -4.56 -12.14
CA GLN A 227 -12.16 -3.92 -11.63
C GLN A 227 -11.38 -3.28 -12.79
N PRO A 228 -11.33 -1.93 -12.87
CA PRO A 228 -10.60 -1.23 -13.92
C PRO A 228 -9.12 -1.07 -13.51
N THR A 229 -8.32 -0.34 -14.29
CA THR A 229 -6.98 0.06 -13.81
C THR A 229 -7.09 1.03 -12.63
N LEU A 230 -6.00 1.20 -11.87
CA LEU A 230 -6.00 2.14 -10.75
C LEU A 230 -6.23 3.59 -11.22
N GLU A 231 -5.66 3.97 -12.35
CA GLU A 231 -5.81 5.29 -12.97
C GLU A 231 -7.27 5.53 -13.38
N GLU A 232 -7.91 4.56 -14.03
CA GLU A 232 -9.32 4.65 -14.40
C GLU A 232 -10.23 4.74 -13.16
N LEU A 233 -9.94 3.95 -12.13
CA LEU A 233 -10.69 3.95 -10.88
C LEU A 233 -10.60 5.29 -10.15
N THR A 234 -9.37 5.78 -9.96
CA THR A 234 -9.11 7.06 -9.27
C THR A 234 -9.64 8.23 -10.07
N GLN A 235 -9.51 8.22 -11.39
CA GLN A 235 -10.11 9.24 -12.26
C GLN A 235 -11.63 9.32 -12.10
N ARG A 236 -12.31 8.16 -12.08
CA ARG A 236 -13.76 8.10 -11.84
C ARG A 236 -14.13 8.67 -10.47
N MET A 237 -13.49 8.19 -9.41
CA MET A 237 -13.77 8.64 -8.04
C MET A 237 -13.52 10.14 -7.86
N ILE A 238 -12.39 10.65 -8.38
CA ILE A 238 -12.05 12.08 -8.33
C ILE A 238 -13.05 12.92 -9.13
N SER A 239 -13.48 12.46 -10.31
CA SER A 239 -14.49 13.17 -11.11
C SER A 239 -15.80 13.34 -10.33
N GLU A 240 -16.31 12.26 -9.73
CA GLU A 240 -17.57 12.29 -8.95
C GLU A 240 -17.44 13.19 -7.70
N LEU A 241 -16.31 13.10 -6.98
CA LEU A 241 -16.03 13.96 -5.82
C LEU A 241 -15.97 15.44 -6.20
N ARG A 242 -15.32 15.76 -7.31
CA ARG A 242 -15.21 17.13 -7.83
C ARG A 242 -16.56 17.67 -8.28
N GLU A 243 -17.36 16.87 -8.99
CA GLU A 243 -18.70 17.27 -9.42
C GLU A 243 -19.58 17.61 -8.21
N ALA A 244 -19.54 16.77 -7.17
CA ALA A 244 -20.28 17.01 -5.92
C ALA A 244 -19.78 18.22 -5.11
N LEU A 245 -18.59 18.75 -5.42
CA LEU A 245 -17.95 19.88 -4.74
C LEU A 245 -17.66 21.06 -5.67
N ALA A 246 -18.20 21.08 -6.90
CA ALA A 246 -17.75 22.01 -7.95
C ALA A 246 -17.77 23.48 -7.50
N GLU A 247 -18.90 23.95 -6.99
CA GLU A 247 -19.05 25.33 -6.49
C GLU A 247 -18.10 25.64 -5.32
N LYS A 248 -17.80 24.65 -4.47
CA LYS A 248 -16.92 24.82 -3.32
C LYS A 248 -15.46 24.87 -3.75
N LEU A 249 -15.04 24.01 -4.67
CA LEU A 249 -13.67 23.98 -5.20
C LEU A 249 -13.34 25.24 -6.02
N GLU A 250 -14.30 25.79 -6.75
CA GLU A 250 -14.09 27.06 -7.48
C GLU A 250 -13.81 28.24 -6.53
N ALA A 251 -14.42 28.22 -5.35
CA ALA A 251 -14.27 29.27 -4.33
C ALA A 251 -13.17 28.98 -3.29
N SER A 252 -12.47 27.85 -3.38
CA SER A 252 -11.55 27.39 -2.34
C SER A 252 -10.13 27.92 -2.51
N ALA A 253 -9.33 27.77 -1.46
CA ALA A 253 -7.89 27.98 -1.46
C ALA A 253 -7.09 26.76 -2.00
N GLY A 254 -7.78 25.82 -2.64
CA GLY A 254 -7.28 24.50 -3.05
C GLY A 254 -8.00 23.36 -2.33
N ALA A 255 -7.43 22.16 -2.44
CA ALA A 255 -8.04 20.94 -1.93
C ALA A 255 -7.15 20.21 -0.92
N LEU A 256 -7.80 19.50 0.00
CA LEU A 256 -7.20 18.43 0.79
C LEU A 256 -7.58 17.08 0.19
N LEU A 257 -6.58 16.25 -0.09
CA LEU A 257 -6.73 14.86 -0.53
C LEU A 257 -6.41 13.93 0.64
N PHE A 258 -7.36 13.09 1.01
CA PHE A 258 -7.16 12.08 2.04
C PHE A 258 -7.53 10.69 1.51
N VAL A 259 -6.53 9.80 1.44
CA VAL A 259 -6.72 8.39 1.08
C VAL A 259 -6.75 7.53 2.34
N ASN A 260 -7.91 6.96 2.63
CA ASN A 260 -8.11 6.14 3.83
C ASN A 260 -8.19 4.65 3.47
N GLY A 261 -7.36 3.81 4.09
CA GLY A 261 -7.52 2.37 3.97
C GLY A 261 -8.63 1.85 4.88
N LEU A 262 -9.40 0.87 4.38
CA LEU A 262 -10.48 0.22 5.14
C LEU A 262 -9.97 -0.94 6.02
N GLY A 263 -8.65 -1.14 6.08
CA GLY A 263 -7.96 -2.03 7.02
C GLY A 263 -7.14 -3.13 6.34
N GLY A 264 -7.63 -3.72 5.25
CA GLY A 264 -7.01 -4.86 4.56
C GLY A 264 -5.98 -4.51 3.47
N LEU A 265 -5.61 -3.24 3.28
CA LEU A 265 -4.60 -2.82 2.31
C LEU A 265 -3.26 -2.53 2.98
N ALA A 266 -2.17 -2.81 2.27
CA ALA A 266 -0.82 -2.47 2.71
C ALA A 266 -0.54 -0.96 2.55
N PRO A 267 0.37 -0.38 3.37
CA PRO A 267 0.74 1.03 3.23
C PRO A 267 1.27 1.41 1.85
N LEU A 268 1.99 0.49 1.17
CA LEU A 268 2.48 0.71 -0.19
C LEU A 268 1.34 0.93 -1.19
N GLU A 269 0.25 0.15 -1.07
CA GLU A 269 -0.93 0.31 -1.92
C GLU A 269 -1.58 1.69 -1.69
N LEU A 270 -1.74 2.11 -0.43
CA LEU A 270 -2.33 3.42 -0.10
C LEU A 270 -1.52 4.60 -0.64
N LEU A 271 -0.18 4.50 -0.61
CA LEU A 271 0.70 5.52 -1.17
C LEU A 271 0.56 5.60 -2.70
N HIS A 272 0.47 4.46 -3.39
CA HIS A 272 0.24 4.43 -4.84
C HIS A 272 -1.14 5.03 -5.19
N ILE A 273 -2.19 4.65 -4.46
CA ILE A 273 -3.54 5.22 -4.62
C ILE A 273 -3.52 6.74 -4.41
N GLN A 274 -2.78 7.24 -3.41
CA GLN A 274 -2.62 8.68 -3.18
C GLN A 274 -1.93 9.38 -4.35
N THR A 275 -0.86 8.80 -4.91
CA THR A 275 -0.19 9.33 -6.10
C THR A 275 -1.18 9.42 -7.27
N ALA A 276 -1.85 8.31 -7.61
CA ALA A 276 -2.80 8.28 -8.72
C ALA A 276 -3.97 9.27 -8.54
N ALA A 277 -4.52 9.39 -7.33
CA ALA A 277 -5.57 10.36 -7.03
C ALA A 277 -5.07 11.82 -7.10
N HIS A 278 -3.80 12.07 -6.74
CA HIS A 278 -3.19 13.40 -6.84
C HIS A 278 -2.90 13.76 -8.31
N GLU A 279 -2.41 12.82 -9.12
CA GLU A 279 -2.29 12.98 -10.58
C GLU A 279 -3.64 13.33 -11.21
N ALA A 280 -4.70 12.58 -10.89
CA ALA A 280 -6.05 12.84 -11.40
C ALA A 280 -6.61 14.24 -11.01
N LEU A 281 -6.23 14.76 -9.83
CA LEU A 281 -6.56 16.13 -9.41
C LEU A 281 -5.71 17.18 -10.14
N ALA A 282 -4.43 16.92 -10.36
CA ALA A 282 -3.52 17.81 -11.07
C ALA A 282 -3.91 17.95 -12.55
N ASP A 283 -4.21 16.84 -13.23
CA ASP A 283 -4.74 16.80 -14.61
C ASP A 283 -6.05 17.58 -14.75
N ALA A 284 -6.83 17.60 -13.67
CA ALA A 284 -8.06 18.34 -13.54
C ALA A 284 -7.89 19.83 -13.20
N GLY A 285 -6.65 20.31 -13.04
CA GLY A 285 -6.32 21.68 -12.66
C GLY A 285 -6.63 22.04 -11.20
N VAL A 286 -6.78 21.05 -10.32
CA VAL A 286 -7.07 21.28 -8.89
C VAL A 286 -5.75 21.37 -8.11
N ASN A 287 -5.54 22.50 -7.44
CA ASN A 287 -4.39 22.70 -6.55
C ASN A 287 -4.57 21.92 -5.23
N VAL A 288 -3.79 20.86 -5.03
CA VAL A 288 -3.78 20.09 -3.77
C VAL A 288 -2.83 20.74 -2.77
N ARG A 289 -3.40 21.28 -1.69
CA ARG A 289 -2.64 21.97 -0.63
C ARG A 289 -2.17 21.02 0.46
N VAL A 290 -2.91 19.94 0.70
CA VAL A 290 -2.64 18.95 1.75
C VAL A 290 -2.96 17.57 1.18
N ALA A 291 -2.05 16.61 1.32
CA ALA A 291 -2.27 15.23 0.93
C ALA A 291 -1.74 14.29 2.01
N PHE A 292 -2.53 13.30 2.42
CA PHE A 292 -2.07 12.24 3.31
C PHE A 292 -2.87 10.94 3.12
N SER A 293 -2.26 9.83 3.53
CA SER A 293 -2.86 8.50 3.44
C SER A 293 -2.61 7.68 4.70
N GLY A 294 -3.55 6.80 5.04
CA GLY A 294 -3.37 5.86 6.14
C GLY A 294 -4.67 5.17 6.53
N ASN A 295 -4.62 4.35 7.58
CA ASN A 295 -5.79 3.68 8.14
C ASN A 295 -6.29 4.50 9.33
N TYR A 296 -7.29 5.37 9.11
CA TYR A 296 -7.84 6.22 10.18
C TYR A 296 -9.31 5.92 10.47
N THR A 297 -10.09 5.56 9.44
CA THR A 297 -11.49 5.12 9.55
C THR A 297 -11.61 3.75 8.88
N THR A 298 -11.26 2.69 9.63
CA THR A 298 -11.21 1.32 9.08
C THR A 298 -12.59 0.66 9.05
N ALA A 299 -12.67 -0.52 8.46
CA ALA A 299 -13.81 -1.43 8.51
C ALA A 299 -13.27 -2.84 8.75
N LEU A 300 -12.67 -3.06 9.93
CA LEU A 300 -11.95 -4.29 10.30
C LEU A 300 -10.87 -4.67 9.27
N ASP A 301 -11.01 -5.82 8.61
CA ASP A 301 -10.09 -6.39 7.63
C ASP A 301 -10.60 -6.25 6.18
N MET A 302 -11.50 -5.28 5.92
CA MET A 302 -12.00 -5.00 4.57
C MET A 302 -10.84 -4.57 3.66
N ALA A 303 -10.66 -5.28 2.54
CA ALA A 303 -9.65 -4.92 1.55
C ALA A 303 -10.22 -3.88 0.58
N GLY A 304 -10.02 -2.61 0.94
CA GLY A 304 -10.54 -1.47 0.20
C GLY A 304 -9.97 -0.16 0.71
N PHE A 305 -10.34 0.92 0.04
CA PHE A 305 -9.95 2.28 0.41
C PHE A 305 -11.10 3.25 0.16
N SER A 306 -10.99 4.44 0.72
CA SER A 306 -11.80 5.59 0.34
C SER A 306 -10.92 6.78 -0.01
N ILE A 307 -11.43 7.62 -0.92
CA ILE A 307 -10.86 8.93 -1.22
C ILE A 307 -11.81 9.96 -0.65
N THR A 308 -11.27 10.81 0.22
CA THR A 308 -11.94 11.99 0.77
C THR A 308 -11.34 13.24 0.14
N LEU A 309 -12.19 14.09 -0.43
CA LEU A 309 -11.81 15.38 -0.99
C LEU A 309 -12.48 16.50 -0.18
N THR A 310 -11.70 17.49 0.21
CA THR A 310 -12.23 18.68 0.90
C THR A 310 -11.80 19.95 0.19
N ALA A 311 -12.75 20.79 -0.17
CA ALA A 311 -12.49 22.15 -0.64
C ALA A 311 -12.09 23.02 0.57
N LEU A 312 -10.84 23.48 0.61
CA LEU A 312 -10.28 24.17 1.78
C LEU A 312 -10.53 25.68 1.75
N GLU A 313 -10.87 26.27 2.88
CA GLU A 313 -10.68 27.70 3.13
C GLU A 313 -9.24 27.94 3.65
N GLU A 314 -8.67 29.12 3.38
CA GLU A 314 -7.27 29.41 3.75
C GLU A 314 -7.10 29.39 5.27
N GLU A 315 -8.10 29.88 6.00
CA GLU A 315 -8.16 29.90 7.46
C GLU A 315 -8.15 28.48 8.05
N TRP A 316 -8.68 27.47 7.35
CA TRP A 316 -8.75 26.11 7.88
C TRP A 316 -7.39 25.42 7.92
N LEU A 317 -6.42 25.87 7.11
CA LEU A 317 -5.08 25.28 7.05
C LEU A 317 -4.36 25.31 8.39
N GLU A 318 -4.62 26.33 9.21
CA GLU A 318 -4.04 26.45 10.55
C GLU A 318 -4.51 25.30 11.47
N TYR A 319 -5.79 24.90 11.36
CA TYR A 319 -6.37 23.81 12.15
C TYR A 319 -5.99 22.43 11.61
N VAL A 320 -6.03 22.27 10.28
CA VAL A 320 -5.67 21.04 9.58
C VAL A 320 -4.23 20.65 9.91
N CYS A 321 -3.30 21.60 9.88
CA CYS A 321 -1.88 21.36 10.12
C CYS A 321 -1.46 21.53 11.59
N ALA A 322 -2.39 21.85 12.50
CA ALA A 322 -2.06 22.08 13.90
C ALA A 322 -1.46 20.82 14.55
N PRO A 323 -0.47 20.95 15.45
CA PRO A 323 0.02 19.83 16.25
C PRO A 323 -1.07 19.31 17.19
N HIS A 324 -0.92 18.06 17.65
CA HIS A 324 -1.83 17.41 18.58
C HIS A 324 -1.05 16.43 19.49
N GLU A 325 -1.65 16.07 20.61
CA GLU A 325 -1.14 15.10 21.60
C GLU A 325 -2.18 13.97 21.73
N THR A 326 -2.31 13.15 20.69
CA THR A 326 -3.25 12.01 20.64
C THR A 326 -2.50 10.76 20.19
N ALA A 327 -3.05 9.56 20.45
CA ALA A 327 -2.39 8.31 20.05
C ALA A 327 -2.28 8.12 18.52
N ALA A 328 -3.26 8.58 17.74
CA ALA A 328 -3.37 8.17 16.33
C ALA A 328 -4.11 9.15 15.39
N LEU A 329 -4.45 10.37 15.82
CA LEU A 329 -4.99 11.39 14.92
C LEU A 329 -3.96 11.69 13.81
N PRO A 330 -4.38 11.95 12.55
CA PRO A 330 -3.42 12.29 11.49
C PRO A 330 -2.71 13.61 11.79
N THR A 331 -1.49 13.73 11.25
CA THR A 331 -0.69 14.98 11.26
C THR A 331 -0.46 15.49 9.82
N PRO A 332 -1.50 15.97 9.13
CA PRO A 332 -1.37 16.47 7.76
C PRO A 332 -0.39 17.65 7.68
N ARG A 333 0.24 17.80 6.52
CA ARG A 333 1.16 18.91 6.22
C ARG A 333 0.85 19.49 4.86
N LEU A 334 1.28 20.73 4.66
CA LEU A 334 1.23 21.34 3.34
C LEU A 334 2.08 20.55 2.35
N VAL A 335 1.53 20.34 1.16
CA VAL A 335 2.29 19.90 -0.01
C VAL A 335 3.35 20.97 -0.31
N PRO A 336 4.62 20.60 -0.58
CA PRO A 336 5.65 21.57 -0.88
C PRO A 336 5.30 22.45 -2.09
N GLU A 337 5.67 23.73 -2.03
CA GLU A 337 5.50 24.64 -3.15
C GLU A 337 6.31 24.13 -4.35
N GLY A 338 5.67 24.07 -5.54
CA GLY A 338 6.29 23.56 -6.76
C GLY A 338 6.46 22.03 -6.79
N PHE A 339 5.84 21.29 -5.87
CA PHE A 339 5.77 19.83 -5.98
C PHE A 339 4.95 19.43 -7.21
N ASP A 340 5.61 18.73 -8.13
CA ASP A 340 4.98 18.14 -9.30
C ASP A 340 4.83 16.63 -9.08
N VAL A 341 3.58 16.16 -9.05
CA VAL A 341 3.26 14.75 -8.85
C VAL A 341 3.65 13.90 -10.07
N HIS A 342 3.73 14.50 -11.26
CA HIS A 342 4.06 13.78 -12.50
C HIS A 342 5.57 13.63 -12.72
N ALA A 343 6.39 14.47 -12.09
CA ALA A 343 7.84 14.50 -12.33
C ALA A 343 8.55 13.15 -12.11
N GLY A 344 8.07 12.31 -11.18
CA GLY A 344 8.64 10.97 -10.96
C GLY A 344 8.34 10.01 -12.12
N ARG A 345 7.11 10.05 -12.64
CA ARG A 345 6.69 9.26 -13.80
C ARG A 345 7.37 9.76 -15.07
N GLU A 346 7.56 11.06 -15.21
CA GLU A 346 8.36 11.65 -16.28
C GLU A 346 9.86 11.32 -16.16
N ALA A 347 10.40 11.02 -14.99
CA ALA A 347 11.78 10.56 -14.85
C ALA A 347 11.93 9.06 -15.17
N GLU A 348 10.94 8.24 -14.81
CA GLU A 348 10.92 6.81 -15.16
C GLU A 348 10.60 6.60 -16.65
N ASN A 349 9.56 7.27 -17.16
CA ASN A 349 9.23 7.30 -18.59
C ASN A 349 10.20 8.18 -19.37
N GLY A 350 10.84 9.18 -18.73
CA GLY A 350 11.99 9.90 -19.27
C GLY A 350 13.27 9.06 -19.25
N GLY A 351 13.29 7.89 -18.63
CA GLY A 351 14.25 6.87 -19.05
C GLY A 351 14.05 6.50 -20.54
N GLU A 352 12.82 6.63 -21.04
CA GLU A 352 12.45 6.49 -22.46
C GLU A 352 12.59 7.83 -23.23
N ASP A 353 12.24 8.99 -22.64
CA ASP A 353 12.25 10.33 -23.30
C ASP A 353 13.43 11.28 -22.96
N ALA A 354 14.09 11.19 -21.80
CA ALA A 354 15.38 11.86 -21.51
C ALA A 354 16.57 11.14 -22.19
N ALA A 355 16.32 9.98 -22.79
CA ALA A 355 17.11 9.51 -23.91
C ALA A 355 17.09 10.52 -25.09
N GLU A 356 16.10 11.41 -25.23
CA GLU A 356 15.99 12.38 -26.32
C GLU A 356 16.83 13.66 -26.13
N ASP A 357 17.13 14.12 -24.90
CA ASP A 357 17.97 15.32 -24.70
C ASP A 357 19.48 15.03 -24.53
N GLU A 358 19.85 13.75 -24.32
CA GLU A 358 21.18 13.23 -24.67
C GLU A 358 21.21 12.50 -26.03
N ALA A 359 20.09 12.48 -26.79
CA ALA A 359 20.03 12.04 -28.18
C ALA A 359 20.71 13.04 -29.13
N SER A 360 22.03 13.10 -29.04
CA SER A 360 22.82 12.94 -30.26
C SER A 360 23.14 11.47 -30.57
N ALA A 361 22.68 10.53 -29.74
CA ALA A 361 22.70 9.09 -30.01
C ALA A 361 21.27 8.55 -30.14
N GLU A 362 20.87 8.18 -31.36
CA GLU A 362 19.63 7.46 -31.66
C GLU A 362 19.44 6.30 -30.65
N ALA A 363 18.27 6.22 -29.99
CA ALA A 363 17.90 5.06 -29.17
C ALA A 363 18.04 3.81 -30.04
N LYS A 364 19.07 3.02 -29.76
CA LYS A 364 19.45 1.94 -30.65
C LYS A 364 18.47 0.80 -30.44
N GLN A 365 17.68 0.49 -31.48
CA GLN A 365 16.78 -0.67 -31.49
C GLN A 365 17.54 -1.92 -31.01
N ALA A 366 17.01 -2.68 -30.07
CA ALA A 366 17.63 -3.91 -29.59
C ALA A 366 17.79 -4.96 -30.70
N SER A 367 18.74 -5.88 -30.55
CA SER A 367 18.81 -7.05 -31.42
C SER A 367 17.59 -7.96 -31.20
N ASP A 368 17.27 -8.77 -32.21
CA ASP A 368 16.20 -9.77 -32.12
C ASP A 368 16.46 -10.76 -30.97
N TRP A 369 17.74 -11.10 -30.74
CA TRP A 369 18.14 -12.01 -29.67
C TRP A 369 17.95 -11.40 -28.28
N LEU A 370 18.38 -10.16 -28.07
CA LEU A 370 18.19 -9.47 -26.78
C LEU A 370 16.70 -9.32 -26.46
N SER A 371 15.88 -9.00 -27.45
CA SER A 371 14.42 -8.91 -27.30
C SER A 371 13.81 -10.27 -26.87
N MET A 372 14.22 -11.36 -27.52
CA MET A 372 13.80 -12.72 -27.17
C MET A 372 14.25 -13.14 -25.76
N PHE A 373 15.45 -12.73 -25.33
CA PHE A 373 15.93 -12.95 -23.98
C PHE A 373 15.00 -12.31 -22.93
N VAL A 374 14.61 -11.05 -23.15
CA VAL A 374 13.69 -10.33 -22.26
C VAL A 374 12.30 -10.96 -22.23
N GLU A 375 11.73 -11.26 -23.40
CA GLU A 375 10.42 -11.92 -23.50
C GLU A 375 10.38 -13.28 -22.82
N THR A 376 11.48 -14.03 -22.87
CA THR A 376 11.58 -15.33 -22.19
C THR A 376 11.50 -15.17 -20.67
N PHE A 377 12.24 -14.23 -20.08
CA PHE A 377 12.19 -14.00 -18.63
C PHE A 377 10.85 -13.42 -18.18
N GLU A 378 10.23 -12.53 -18.96
CA GLU A 378 8.87 -12.05 -18.69
C GLU A 378 7.86 -13.20 -18.71
N SER A 379 7.97 -14.12 -19.67
CA SER A 379 7.07 -15.28 -19.78
C SER A 379 7.29 -16.31 -18.66
N SER A 380 8.52 -16.44 -18.14
CA SER A 380 8.84 -17.34 -17.02
C SER A 380 8.58 -16.74 -15.63
N ARG A 381 8.19 -15.46 -15.55
CA ARG A 381 8.05 -14.70 -14.30
C ARG A 381 7.18 -15.41 -13.25
N ALA A 382 5.92 -15.69 -13.57
CA ALA A 382 4.96 -16.24 -12.62
C ALA A 382 5.36 -17.64 -12.13
N ALA A 383 5.91 -18.45 -13.02
CA ALA A 383 6.31 -19.82 -12.73
C ALA A 383 7.55 -19.86 -11.81
N LEU A 384 8.54 -19.01 -12.07
CA LEU A 384 9.70 -18.84 -11.18
C LEU A 384 9.31 -18.29 -9.80
N ASP A 385 8.37 -17.34 -9.74
CA ASP A 385 7.84 -16.82 -8.46
C ASP A 385 7.09 -17.92 -7.68
N GLU A 386 6.36 -18.83 -8.35
CA GLU A 386 5.68 -19.96 -7.69
C GLU A 386 6.67 -20.98 -7.11
N ILE A 387 7.77 -21.25 -7.84
CA ILE A 387 8.86 -22.09 -7.35
C ILE A 387 9.54 -21.43 -6.15
N ASP A 388 9.84 -20.13 -6.25
CA ASP A 388 10.46 -19.36 -5.18
C ASP A 388 9.55 -19.23 -3.95
N GLN A 389 8.24 -19.15 -4.11
CA GLN A 389 7.31 -19.11 -2.98
C GLN A 389 7.42 -20.35 -2.07
N LYS A 390 7.83 -21.50 -2.64
CA LYS A 390 8.07 -22.77 -1.91
C LYS A 390 9.45 -22.83 -1.27
N ALA A 391 10.43 -22.11 -1.84
CA ALA A 391 11.86 -22.24 -1.53
C ALA A 391 12.52 -20.95 -1.00
N GLY A 392 11.79 -19.84 -0.93
CA GLY A 392 12.26 -18.48 -0.68
C GLY A 392 11.08 -17.56 -0.35
N ASP A 393 11.03 -16.37 -0.92
CA ASP A 393 10.01 -15.35 -0.64
C ASP A 393 9.08 -15.00 -1.82
N GLY A 394 9.26 -15.66 -2.97
CA GLY A 394 8.31 -15.60 -4.09
C GLY A 394 8.51 -14.40 -5.01
N ASP A 395 9.75 -13.90 -5.13
CA ASP A 395 10.05 -12.68 -5.90
C ASP A 395 11.15 -12.86 -6.97
N VAL A 396 11.80 -14.02 -7.05
CA VAL A 396 12.93 -14.24 -7.97
C VAL A 396 12.53 -14.07 -9.44
N GLY A 397 11.38 -14.59 -9.86
CA GLY A 397 10.89 -14.44 -11.23
C GLY A 397 10.59 -12.98 -11.58
N THR A 398 9.91 -12.27 -10.69
CA THR A 398 9.65 -10.82 -10.84
C THR A 398 10.96 -10.03 -10.91
N ASN A 399 11.93 -10.32 -10.04
CA ASN A 399 13.23 -9.66 -10.03
C ASN A 399 14.03 -9.91 -11.33
N LEU A 400 14.06 -11.15 -11.83
CA LEU A 400 14.76 -11.49 -13.07
C LEU A 400 14.09 -10.89 -14.32
N ALA A 401 12.75 -10.85 -14.36
CA ALA A 401 12.01 -10.24 -15.46
C ALA A 401 12.23 -8.71 -15.52
N ASN A 402 12.15 -8.02 -14.37
CA ASN A 402 12.46 -6.60 -14.29
C ASN A 402 13.91 -6.31 -14.70
N ALA A 403 14.85 -7.15 -14.26
CA ALA A 403 16.26 -7.02 -14.63
C ALA A 403 16.49 -7.21 -16.13
N ALA A 404 15.86 -8.23 -16.73
CA ALA A 404 15.91 -8.46 -18.16
C ALA A 404 15.33 -7.26 -18.93
N LYS A 405 14.19 -6.71 -18.50
CA LYS A 405 13.58 -5.52 -19.13
C LYS A 405 14.52 -4.31 -19.08
N ALA A 406 15.21 -4.08 -17.96
CA ALA A 406 16.16 -2.97 -17.82
C ALA A 406 17.31 -3.03 -18.86
N THR A 407 17.69 -4.23 -19.34
CA THR A 407 18.75 -4.40 -20.34
C THR A 407 18.44 -3.71 -21.68
N LEU A 408 17.16 -3.52 -22.03
CA LEU A 408 16.76 -2.87 -23.28
C LEU A 408 17.21 -1.41 -23.34
N THR A 409 17.27 -0.73 -22.20
CA THR A 409 17.75 0.66 -22.11
C THR A 409 19.25 0.79 -22.43
N ARG A 410 19.98 -0.33 -22.41
CA ARG A 410 21.42 -0.40 -22.68
C ARG A 410 21.77 -1.09 -23.99
N ALA A 411 20.78 -1.33 -24.84
CA ALA A 411 20.97 -2.05 -26.10
C ALA A 411 22.02 -1.40 -27.00
N SER A 412 22.92 -2.22 -27.56
CA SER A 412 24.00 -1.74 -28.43
C SER A 412 23.59 -1.54 -29.90
N GLY A 413 22.35 -1.91 -30.25
CA GLY A 413 21.74 -1.78 -31.58
C GLY A 413 21.33 -3.09 -32.23
N LYS A 414 20.53 -3.01 -33.29
CA LYS A 414 19.89 -4.17 -33.92
C LYS A 414 20.89 -5.17 -34.51
N ASP A 415 22.06 -4.66 -34.91
CA ASP A 415 23.16 -5.40 -35.50
C ASP A 415 24.25 -5.73 -34.45
N ALA A 416 23.92 -5.64 -33.14
CA ALA A 416 24.83 -5.99 -32.06
C ALA A 416 25.26 -7.46 -32.15
N ASP A 417 26.53 -7.71 -31.84
CA ASP A 417 27.02 -9.07 -31.67
C ASP A 417 26.72 -9.59 -30.26
N LEU A 418 26.91 -10.90 -30.07
CA LEU A 418 26.65 -11.55 -28.78
C LEU A 418 27.43 -10.91 -27.62
N ALA A 419 28.66 -10.43 -27.85
CA ALA A 419 29.46 -9.81 -26.80
C ALA A 419 28.86 -8.46 -26.36
N ALA A 420 28.37 -7.67 -27.30
CA ALA A 420 27.70 -6.40 -27.04
C ALA A 420 26.36 -6.60 -26.32
N ASP A 421 25.55 -7.57 -26.74
CA ASP A 421 24.28 -7.86 -26.07
C ASP A 421 24.51 -8.42 -24.65
N LEU A 422 25.47 -9.33 -24.46
CA LEU A 422 25.84 -9.82 -23.12
C LEU A 422 26.34 -8.69 -22.20
N ASN A 423 27.07 -7.70 -22.73
CA ASN A 423 27.47 -6.53 -21.95
C ASN A 423 26.26 -5.67 -21.56
N SER A 424 25.30 -5.50 -22.47
CA SER A 424 24.04 -4.79 -22.20
C SER A 424 23.25 -5.48 -21.08
N ILE A 425 23.21 -6.82 -21.11
CA ILE A 425 22.60 -7.64 -20.04
C ILE A 425 23.35 -7.45 -18.72
N ALA A 426 24.68 -7.59 -18.73
CA ALA A 426 25.50 -7.44 -17.54
C ALA A 426 25.30 -6.08 -16.86
N GLU A 427 25.34 -5.00 -17.64
CA GLU A 427 25.13 -3.66 -17.11
C GLU A 427 23.71 -3.50 -16.56
N GLY A 428 22.66 -3.90 -17.30
CA GLY A 428 21.26 -3.84 -16.85
C GLY A 428 21.04 -4.51 -15.49
N PHE A 429 21.57 -5.72 -15.33
CA PHE A 429 21.50 -6.46 -14.08
C PHE A 429 22.34 -5.84 -12.95
N LEU A 430 23.52 -5.26 -13.24
CA LEU A 430 24.40 -4.68 -12.23
C LEU A 430 23.93 -3.32 -11.71
N ASN A 431 23.41 -2.47 -12.61
CA ASN A 431 23.21 -1.06 -12.31
C ASN A 431 21.74 -0.67 -12.11
N ASP A 432 20.79 -1.43 -12.65
CA ASP A 432 19.37 -1.07 -12.64
C ASP A 432 18.50 -2.07 -11.88
N THR A 433 19.11 -3.12 -11.30
CA THR A 433 18.39 -4.15 -10.55
C THR A 433 18.96 -4.29 -9.14
N GLY A 434 18.08 -4.19 -8.14
CA GLY A 434 18.42 -4.45 -6.74
C GLY A 434 18.38 -5.94 -6.34
N GLY A 435 18.35 -6.19 -5.03
CA GLY A 435 18.32 -7.54 -4.47
C GLY A 435 19.64 -8.29 -4.61
N SER A 436 19.65 -9.59 -4.27
CA SER A 436 20.83 -10.44 -4.48
C SER A 436 20.94 -10.96 -5.90
N SER A 437 19.81 -11.21 -6.57
CA SER A 437 19.78 -11.82 -7.91
C SER A 437 20.32 -10.88 -8.99
N GLY A 438 19.97 -9.60 -8.97
CA GLY A 438 20.46 -8.58 -9.89
C GLY A 438 21.99 -8.55 -10.00
N PRO A 439 22.72 -8.15 -8.94
CA PRO A 439 24.17 -8.04 -8.99
C PRO A 439 24.88 -9.37 -9.24
N LEU A 440 24.37 -10.50 -8.74
CA LEU A 440 25.02 -11.80 -8.94
C LEU A 440 24.87 -12.33 -10.38
N PHE A 441 23.70 -12.18 -11.00
CA PHE A 441 23.53 -12.47 -12.44
C PHE A 441 24.34 -11.49 -13.28
N GLY A 442 24.33 -10.20 -12.93
CA GLY A 442 25.09 -9.17 -13.61
C GLY A 442 26.59 -9.45 -13.63
N LEU A 443 27.17 -9.88 -12.49
CA LEU A 443 28.56 -10.34 -12.41
C LEU A 443 28.82 -11.57 -13.30
N ALA A 444 27.89 -12.53 -13.33
CA ALA A 444 28.05 -13.70 -14.18
C ALA A 444 28.06 -13.32 -15.67
N PHE A 445 27.10 -12.50 -16.11
CA PHE A 445 27.05 -12.01 -17.47
C PHE A 445 28.25 -11.13 -17.83
N GLN A 446 28.77 -10.34 -16.89
CA GLN A 446 29.97 -9.52 -17.11
C GLN A 446 31.18 -10.38 -17.51
N GLU A 447 31.41 -11.49 -16.82
CA GLU A 447 32.52 -12.40 -17.11
C GLU A 447 32.29 -13.19 -18.43
N ILE A 448 31.05 -13.59 -18.70
CA ILE A 448 30.67 -14.26 -19.97
C ILE A 448 30.80 -13.28 -21.16
N ALA A 449 30.41 -12.02 -21.00
CA ALA A 449 30.58 -10.96 -21.99
C ALA A 449 32.06 -10.70 -22.27
N ALA A 450 32.90 -10.65 -21.23
CA ALA A 450 34.34 -10.52 -21.38
C ALA A 450 34.94 -11.69 -22.17
N ALA A 451 34.49 -12.91 -21.91
CA ALA A 451 34.93 -14.09 -22.66
C ALA A 451 34.53 -14.02 -24.14
N ALA A 452 33.28 -13.65 -24.43
CA ALA A 452 32.77 -13.47 -25.79
C ALA A 452 33.60 -12.41 -26.55
N LYS A 453 33.83 -11.25 -25.92
CA LYS A 453 34.61 -10.13 -26.49
C LYS A 453 36.06 -10.49 -26.79
N ASN A 454 36.69 -11.27 -25.91
CA ASN A 454 38.08 -11.67 -26.05
C ASN A 454 38.26 -12.88 -26.99
N GLY A 455 37.17 -13.47 -27.48
CA GLY A 455 37.19 -14.67 -28.31
C GLY A 455 37.63 -15.94 -27.57
N THR A 456 37.55 -15.94 -26.24
CA THR A 456 37.76 -17.15 -25.42
C THR A 456 36.48 -17.98 -25.37
N SER A 457 36.57 -19.25 -24.95
CA SER A 457 35.37 -20.08 -24.81
C SER A 457 34.40 -19.49 -23.78
N LEU A 458 33.11 -19.49 -24.08
CA LEU A 458 32.06 -19.10 -23.13
C LEU A 458 32.06 -19.97 -21.86
N VAL A 459 32.54 -21.22 -21.94
CA VAL A 459 32.73 -22.07 -20.74
C VAL A 459 33.82 -21.51 -19.82
N GLU A 460 34.88 -20.90 -20.36
CA GLU A 460 35.86 -20.16 -19.54
C GLU A 460 35.21 -18.92 -18.92
N GLY A 461 34.36 -18.21 -19.66
CA GLY A 461 33.53 -17.14 -19.10
C GLY A 461 32.66 -17.59 -17.93
N VAL A 462 32.06 -18.78 -18.02
CA VAL A 462 31.27 -19.37 -16.91
C VAL A 462 32.15 -19.75 -15.71
N LYS A 463 33.40 -20.17 -15.91
CA LYS A 463 34.36 -20.42 -14.81
C LYS A 463 34.73 -19.13 -14.08
N GLU A 464 35.00 -18.06 -14.83
CA GLU A 464 35.26 -16.75 -14.23
C GLU A 464 34.01 -16.18 -13.54
N ALA A 465 32.82 -16.37 -14.14
CA ALA A 465 31.54 -16.05 -13.53
C ALA A 465 31.35 -16.76 -12.18
N ARG A 466 31.63 -18.08 -12.11
CA ARG A 466 31.61 -18.83 -10.84
C ARG A 466 32.52 -18.17 -9.81
N ALA A 467 33.77 -17.88 -10.18
CA ALA A 467 34.73 -17.27 -9.26
C ALA A 467 34.28 -15.88 -8.77
N ALA A 468 33.73 -15.05 -9.67
CA ALA A 468 33.22 -13.73 -9.34
C ALA A 468 32.01 -13.79 -8.42
N VAL A 469 31.03 -14.63 -8.75
CA VAL A 469 29.80 -14.83 -7.97
C VAL A 469 30.11 -15.42 -6.59
N THR A 470 30.96 -16.45 -6.49
CA THR A 470 31.37 -17.01 -5.19
C THR A 470 32.11 -15.96 -4.35
N ARG A 471 33.02 -15.19 -4.96
CA ARG A 471 33.78 -14.13 -4.26
C ARG A 471 32.88 -13.04 -3.68
N VAL A 472 31.85 -12.61 -4.41
CA VAL A 472 30.96 -11.51 -4.00
C VAL A 472 29.79 -12.01 -3.15
N GLY A 473 29.12 -13.08 -3.58
CA GLY A 473 27.95 -13.64 -2.92
C GLY A 473 28.28 -14.56 -1.73
N GLY A 474 29.51 -15.08 -1.64
CA GLY A 474 29.98 -15.91 -0.54
C GLY A 474 29.35 -17.31 -0.48
N ALA A 475 28.66 -17.73 -1.54
CA ALA A 475 28.09 -19.07 -1.69
C ALA A 475 29.10 -20.02 -2.37
N GLU A 476 29.13 -21.25 -1.88
CA GLU A 476 29.94 -22.35 -2.39
C GLU A 476 29.08 -23.38 -3.12
N PRO A 477 29.67 -24.26 -3.96
CA PRO A 477 28.94 -25.41 -4.48
C PRO A 477 28.34 -26.27 -3.34
N GLY A 478 27.05 -26.58 -3.46
CA GLY A 478 26.24 -27.24 -2.44
C GLY A 478 25.38 -26.29 -1.61
N ASP A 479 25.55 -24.97 -1.73
CA ASP A 479 24.78 -23.99 -0.94
C ASP A 479 23.38 -23.70 -1.49
N ARG A 480 22.96 -24.39 -2.56
CA ARG A 480 21.63 -24.26 -3.18
C ARG A 480 21.43 -22.86 -3.79
N THR A 481 22.27 -22.50 -4.75
CA THR A 481 22.26 -21.19 -5.43
C THR A 481 22.66 -21.30 -6.91
N ILE A 482 22.74 -20.16 -7.62
CA ILE A 482 23.31 -20.10 -8.97
C ILE A 482 24.75 -20.65 -9.06
N VAL A 483 25.50 -20.71 -7.95
CA VAL A 483 26.86 -21.26 -7.93
C VAL A 483 26.84 -22.75 -8.31
N ASP A 484 25.78 -23.49 -7.99
CA ASP A 484 25.64 -24.91 -8.32
C ASP A 484 25.56 -25.14 -9.84
N VAL A 485 24.91 -24.21 -10.54
CA VAL A 485 24.81 -24.22 -12.01
C VAL A 485 26.15 -23.88 -12.63
N LEU A 486 26.76 -22.78 -12.19
CA LEU A 486 28.05 -22.32 -12.70
C LEU A 486 29.14 -23.37 -12.45
N GLU A 487 29.11 -24.05 -11.30
CA GLU A 487 30.04 -25.14 -10.98
C GLU A 487 29.84 -26.38 -11.85
N ALA A 488 28.59 -26.79 -12.09
CA ALA A 488 28.29 -27.95 -12.92
C ALA A 488 28.79 -27.74 -14.36
N VAL A 489 28.61 -26.54 -14.92
CA VAL A 489 29.16 -26.19 -16.24
C VAL A 489 30.68 -26.14 -16.21
N ALA A 490 31.26 -25.46 -15.21
CA ALA A 490 32.71 -25.31 -15.07
C ALA A 490 33.47 -26.64 -14.98
N THR A 491 32.83 -27.67 -14.42
CA THR A 491 33.42 -29.00 -14.20
C THR A 491 32.96 -30.07 -15.19
N SER A 492 32.03 -29.75 -16.11
CA SER A 492 31.45 -30.69 -17.09
C SER A 492 32.46 -31.30 -18.08
N GLY A 493 33.61 -30.64 -18.27
CA GLY A 493 34.60 -31.00 -19.29
C GLY A 493 34.23 -30.55 -20.71
N ALA A 494 33.14 -29.81 -20.89
CA ALA A 494 32.77 -29.21 -22.17
C ALA A 494 33.76 -28.12 -22.57
N GLU A 495 34.16 -28.09 -23.84
CA GLU A 495 35.06 -27.05 -24.38
C GLU A 495 34.30 -25.81 -24.86
N LYS A 496 32.98 -25.94 -25.09
CA LYS A 496 32.08 -24.89 -25.58
C LYS A 496 30.75 -24.98 -24.85
N LEU A 497 29.98 -23.89 -24.88
CA LEU A 497 28.65 -23.84 -24.29
C LEU A 497 27.64 -24.52 -25.23
N ASP A 498 27.72 -25.84 -25.33
CA ASP A 498 26.88 -26.70 -26.18
C ASP A 498 25.82 -27.46 -25.37
N ALA A 499 25.07 -28.36 -26.00
CA ALA A 499 24.04 -29.17 -25.35
C ALA A 499 24.56 -29.95 -24.12
N ALA A 500 25.82 -30.41 -24.12
CA ALA A 500 26.38 -31.10 -22.97
C ALA A 500 26.65 -30.14 -21.81
N ALA A 501 27.17 -28.94 -22.10
CA ALA A 501 27.36 -27.90 -21.10
C ALA A 501 26.02 -27.43 -20.50
N ILE A 502 25.00 -27.20 -21.33
CA ILE A 502 23.66 -26.82 -20.86
C ILE A 502 22.98 -27.97 -20.11
N GLY A 503 23.14 -29.22 -20.55
CA GLY A 503 22.71 -30.40 -19.79
C GLY A 503 23.29 -30.41 -18.37
N ALA A 504 24.59 -30.12 -18.22
CA ALA A 504 25.22 -29.99 -16.91
C ALA A 504 24.67 -28.81 -16.09
N ALA A 505 24.38 -27.66 -16.73
CA ALA A 505 23.74 -26.53 -16.07
C ALA A 505 22.37 -26.91 -15.47
N ILE A 506 21.56 -27.64 -16.25
CA ILE A 506 20.24 -28.10 -15.84
C ILE A 506 20.36 -29.13 -14.71
N ASP A 507 21.29 -30.09 -14.81
CA ASP A 507 21.54 -31.06 -13.75
C ASP A 507 22.00 -30.38 -12.45
N GLY A 508 22.85 -29.36 -12.56
CA GLY A 508 23.26 -28.50 -11.44
C GLY A 508 22.05 -27.83 -10.79
N ALA A 509 21.21 -27.16 -11.58
CA ALA A 509 19.99 -26.53 -11.08
C ALA A 509 19.02 -27.55 -10.46
N GLU A 510 18.79 -28.69 -11.08
CA GLU A 510 17.88 -29.71 -10.57
C GLU A 510 18.39 -30.35 -9.27
N SER A 511 19.71 -30.54 -9.13
CA SER A 511 20.32 -31.14 -7.94
C SER A 511 20.08 -30.33 -6.66
N THR A 512 19.85 -29.02 -6.79
CA THR A 512 19.56 -28.12 -5.66
C THR A 512 18.31 -28.54 -4.86
N LYS A 513 17.39 -29.31 -5.46
CA LYS A 513 16.20 -29.83 -4.78
C LYS A 513 16.53 -30.79 -3.62
N GLU A 514 17.71 -31.41 -3.65
CA GLU A 514 18.19 -32.33 -2.62
C GLU A 514 19.15 -31.65 -1.63
N MET A 515 19.45 -30.36 -1.81
CA MET A 515 20.43 -29.63 -1.01
C MET A 515 19.76 -28.86 0.12
N SER A 516 20.34 -28.95 1.32
CA SER A 516 20.05 -28.02 2.41
C SER A 516 20.63 -26.65 2.08
N SER A 517 19.87 -25.58 2.28
CA SER A 517 20.36 -24.23 2.00
C SER A 517 21.37 -23.75 3.05
N GLY A 518 22.56 -23.35 2.58
CA GLY A 518 23.58 -22.69 3.40
C GLY A 518 23.54 -21.16 3.32
N ARG A 519 22.87 -20.60 2.30
CA ARG A 519 22.90 -19.17 1.95
C ARG A 519 21.57 -18.66 1.40
N GLY A 520 21.42 -17.34 1.34
CA GLY A 520 20.20 -16.70 0.82
C GLY A 520 18.97 -16.91 1.71
N ARG A 521 17.79 -16.52 1.22
CA ARG A 521 16.52 -16.59 1.98
C ARG A 521 16.05 -18.01 2.23
N SER A 522 16.42 -18.95 1.35
CA SER A 522 16.14 -20.38 1.50
C SER A 522 16.75 -20.97 2.78
N SER A 523 17.83 -20.39 3.31
CA SER A 523 18.49 -20.85 4.54
C SER A 523 17.61 -20.72 5.79
N TYR A 524 16.61 -19.82 5.80
CA TYR A 524 15.67 -19.65 6.91
C TYR A 524 14.56 -20.71 6.95
N LEU A 525 14.37 -21.45 5.86
CA LEU A 525 13.26 -22.39 5.69
C LEU A 525 13.61 -23.83 6.12
N GLY A 526 14.89 -24.13 6.33
CA GLY A 526 15.37 -25.46 6.73
C GLY A 526 14.92 -26.54 5.74
N ASP A 527 14.47 -27.70 6.24
CA ASP A 527 14.08 -28.85 5.41
C ASP A 527 12.87 -28.58 4.49
N ARG A 528 12.16 -27.45 4.66
CA ARG A 528 11.00 -27.10 3.81
C ARG A 528 11.38 -26.84 2.36
N VAL A 529 12.65 -26.55 2.06
CA VAL A 529 13.13 -26.29 0.70
C VAL A 529 13.37 -27.56 -0.11
N LEU A 530 13.42 -28.73 0.54
CA LEU A 530 13.69 -30.01 -0.10
C LEU A 530 12.56 -30.41 -1.07
N GLY A 531 12.93 -31.01 -2.19
CA GLY A 531 12.01 -31.46 -3.24
C GLY A 531 11.63 -30.37 -4.26
N THR A 532 12.04 -29.12 -4.06
CA THR A 532 11.87 -28.02 -5.03
C THR A 532 13.25 -27.50 -5.44
N PRO A 533 13.57 -27.33 -6.74
CA PRO A 533 14.83 -26.70 -7.16
C PRO A 533 14.94 -25.24 -6.70
N ASP A 534 16.15 -24.70 -6.67
CA ASP A 534 16.41 -23.27 -6.47
C ASP A 534 15.96 -22.46 -7.70
N PRO A 535 15.07 -21.48 -7.53
CA PRO A 535 14.58 -20.66 -8.65
C PRO A 535 15.70 -19.79 -9.26
N GLY A 536 16.66 -19.33 -8.45
CA GLY A 536 17.84 -18.62 -8.96
C GLY A 536 18.67 -19.52 -9.88
N ALA A 537 18.97 -20.73 -9.44
CA ALA A 537 19.66 -21.74 -10.25
C ALA A 537 18.91 -22.06 -11.56
N LEU A 538 17.59 -22.27 -11.51
CA LEU A 538 16.79 -22.46 -12.72
C LEU A 538 16.87 -21.26 -13.67
N GLY A 539 16.79 -20.03 -13.13
CA GLY A 539 16.97 -18.80 -13.91
C GLY A 539 18.36 -18.68 -14.56
N MET A 540 19.42 -19.07 -13.86
CA MET A 540 20.78 -19.06 -14.40
C MET A 540 20.97 -20.14 -15.49
N ALA A 541 20.42 -21.34 -15.29
CA ALA A 541 20.44 -22.38 -16.31
C ALA A 541 19.66 -21.96 -17.57
N LEU A 542 18.52 -21.28 -17.39
CA LEU A 542 17.73 -20.68 -18.48
C LEU A 542 18.54 -19.62 -19.26
N ALA A 543 19.19 -18.72 -18.55
CA ALA A 543 20.08 -17.71 -19.13
C ALA A 543 21.19 -18.35 -19.97
N LEU A 544 21.92 -19.33 -19.42
CA LEU A 544 23.00 -20.00 -20.14
C LEU A 544 22.51 -20.74 -21.39
N ALA A 545 21.32 -21.36 -21.34
CA ALA A 545 20.72 -22.00 -22.51
C ALA A 545 20.43 -20.98 -23.63
N LEU A 546 19.90 -19.79 -23.29
CA LEU A 546 19.67 -18.71 -24.24
C LEU A 546 20.97 -18.18 -24.86
N VAL A 547 22.04 -18.08 -24.06
CA VAL A 547 23.37 -17.67 -24.53
C VAL A 547 23.99 -18.72 -25.46
N ALA A 548 23.81 -20.01 -25.16
CA ALA A 548 24.27 -21.11 -26.01
C ALA A 548 23.61 -21.08 -27.39
N GLU A 549 22.29 -20.87 -27.43
CA GLU A 549 21.51 -20.73 -28.67
C GLU A 549 22.00 -19.54 -29.50
N ALA A 550 22.24 -18.38 -28.85
CA ALA A 550 22.82 -17.20 -29.48
C ALA A 550 24.20 -17.46 -30.11
N ALA A 551 25.01 -18.28 -29.43
CA ALA A 551 26.33 -18.69 -29.88
C ALA A 551 26.29 -19.76 -31.00
N GLY A 552 25.09 -20.19 -31.42
CA GLY A 552 24.86 -21.13 -32.51
C GLY A 552 24.84 -22.60 -32.10
N ALA A 553 24.68 -22.91 -30.80
CA ALA A 553 24.49 -24.28 -30.33
C ALA A 553 23.03 -24.74 -30.50
N ASP A 554 22.82 -25.98 -30.93
CA ASP A 554 21.50 -26.62 -30.91
C ASP A 554 21.22 -27.18 -29.51
N VAL A 555 20.43 -26.44 -28.73
CA VAL A 555 20.08 -26.75 -27.33
C VAL A 555 18.56 -26.87 -27.13
N LYS A 556 17.84 -27.22 -28.21
CA LYS A 556 16.38 -27.25 -28.19
C LYS A 556 15.82 -28.23 -27.16
N ALA A 557 16.42 -29.42 -27.06
CA ALA A 557 16.00 -30.44 -26.11
C ALA A 557 16.22 -29.98 -24.65
N GLU A 558 17.32 -29.28 -24.39
CA GLU A 558 17.64 -28.70 -23.10
C GLU A 558 16.68 -27.56 -22.72
N ARG A 559 16.29 -26.72 -23.69
CA ARG A 559 15.25 -25.67 -23.50
C ARG A 559 13.89 -26.27 -23.14
N GLU A 560 13.48 -27.36 -23.83
CA GLU A 560 12.24 -28.07 -23.50
C GLU A 560 12.29 -28.69 -22.10
N ARG A 561 13.46 -29.22 -21.69
CA ARG A 561 13.67 -29.73 -20.32
C ARG A 561 13.58 -28.62 -19.27
N LEU A 562 14.18 -27.45 -19.51
CA LEU A 562 14.09 -26.30 -18.60
C LEU A 562 12.66 -25.77 -18.48
N ALA A 563 11.95 -25.64 -19.60
CA ALA A 563 10.54 -25.26 -19.59
C ALA A 563 9.73 -26.23 -18.73
N SER A 564 9.93 -27.54 -18.86
CA SER A 564 9.25 -28.51 -17.99
C SER A 564 9.60 -28.41 -16.50
N LEU A 565 10.78 -27.88 -16.13
CA LEU A 565 11.18 -27.69 -14.74
C LEU A 565 10.65 -26.38 -14.15
N ILE A 566 10.56 -25.34 -14.97
CA ILE A 566 10.08 -24.01 -14.57
C ILE A 566 8.54 -24.01 -14.51
N GLY A 567 7.87 -24.72 -15.42
CA GLY A 567 6.41 -24.70 -15.58
C GLY A 567 6.00 -23.83 -16.75
#